data_AF-A0A3D2RYL3-F1
#
_entry.id   AF-A0A3D2RYL3-F1
#
_cell.length_a   1.000
_cell.length_b   1.000
_cell.length_c   1.000
_cell.angle_alpha   90.00
_cell.angle_beta   90.00
_cell.angle_gamma   90.00
#
_symmetry.space_group_name_H-M   'P 1'
#
loop_
_entity.id
_entity.type
_entity.pdbx_description
1 polymer ?
#
loop_
_entity_poly.entity_id
_entity_poly.type
_entity_poly.pdbx_seq_one_letter_code
_entity_poly.pdbx_strand_id
1 'polypeptide(L)'
;MNYSKVSKELEDLVTETYKLWDHNRVGFQWRHYTWNHTKRVRAMGMELGRREGGDVKKLEIAGTLHDITKKYDGEILNDADGNRVTSEQGFWLNEKLKPARENIVTRLYDDYDLYNTVHHDSGAVITEKILVDYGFDADFIEAVRSIVFAHLKPINMTSEDFDILYKNIENQILYDADTMDPNVGYTGFFRNIHIHAHFAIQRTGKFELESYVQGLPRFVDSKDSFVENLLTNSAKDVAEKRQERSRNLVSQMNAELENININRKYGLLGVIEYFVSETADPDFAYQLDHLKTKWIPDLQKSIEDTVLSQSERSDAQAAIDRVIFFTQDLENEYKGLM
;
A
#
# COMPACT_ATOMS: atom_id res chain seq x y z
N MET A 1 22.64 -13.04 -18.55
CA MET A 1 22.30 -12.40 -17.26
C MET A 1 21.68 -13.44 -16.31
N ASN A 2 22.08 -13.48 -15.04
CA ASN A 2 21.41 -14.33 -14.03
C ASN A 2 20.21 -13.56 -13.45
N TYR A 3 19.00 -13.86 -13.92
CA TYR A 3 17.80 -13.09 -13.57
C TYR A 3 17.51 -13.08 -12.07
N SER A 4 17.64 -14.21 -11.36
CA SER A 4 17.36 -14.28 -9.92
C SER A 4 18.33 -13.39 -9.12
N LYS A 5 19.61 -13.39 -9.51
CA LYS A 5 20.60 -12.50 -8.91
C LYS A 5 20.26 -11.03 -9.16
N VAL A 6 19.93 -10.68 -10.41
CA VAL A 6 19.60 -9.30 -10.78
C VAL A 6 18.32 -8.81 -10.11
N SER A 7 17.25 -9.62 -10.06
CA SER A 7 16.02 -9.28 -9.34
C SER A 7 16.31 -8.97 -7.88
N LYS A 8 17.17 -9.76 -7.23
CA LYS A 8 17.60 -9.51 -5.85
C LYS A 8 18.40 -8.20 -5.70
N GLU A 9 19.34 -7.94 -6.60
CA GLU A 9 20.14 -6.70 -6.60
C GLU A 9 19.26 -5.45 -6.81
N LEU A 10 18.20 -5.53 -7.63
CA LEU A 10 17.22 -4.46 -7.80
C LEU A 10 16.41 -4.21 -6.52
N GLU A 11 15.96 -5.26 -5.83
CA GLU A 11 15.29 -5.11 -4.53
C GLU A 11 16.18 -4.43 -3.48
N ASP A 12 17.44 -4.84 -3.42
CA ASP A 12 18.42 -4.28 -2.48
C ASP A 12 18.66 -2.80 -2.80
N LEU A 13 18.77 -2.44 -4.08
CA LEU A 13 18.87 -1.06 -4.53
C LEU A 13 17.65 -0.22 -4.13
N VAL A 14 16.43 -0.72 -4.35
CA VAL A 14 15.20 0.00 -3.98
C VAL A 14 15.12 0.19 -2.47
N THR A 15 15.42 -0.86 -1.70
CA THR A 15 15.40 -0.82 -0.24
C THR A 15 16.46 0.13 0.32
N GLU A 16 17.65 0.18 -0.29
CA GLU A 16 18.68 1.16 0.03
C GLU A 16 18.21 2.58 -0.29
N THR A 17 17.65 2.80 -1.48
CA THR A 17 17.17 4.09 -1.96
C THR A 17 16.14 4.69 -0.99
N TYR A 18 15.18 3.89 -0.51
CA TYR A 18 14.17 4.38 0.42
C TYR A 18 14.71 4.83 1.79
N LYS A 19 15.95 4.46 2.14
CA LYS A 19 16.62 4.86 3.39
C LYS A 19 17.47 6.13 3.24
N LEU A 20 17.58 6.70 2.04
CA LEU A 20 18.44 7.87 1.80
C LEU A 20 17.88 9.17 2.38
N TRP A 21 16.59 9.24 2.72
CA TRP A 21 15.96 10.39 3.35
C TRP A 21 15.92 10.24 4.88
N ASP A 22 16.22 11.32 5.60
CA ASP A 22 16.09 11.36 7.06
C ASP A 22 14.62 11.43 7.50
N HIS A 23 13.75 11.97 6.65
CA HIS A 23 12.31 12.03 6.87
C HIS A 23 11.73 10.63 7.06
N ASN A 24 11.20 10.41 8.26
CA ASN A 24 10.50 9.18 8.59
C ASN A 24 9.11 9.13 7.95
N ARG A 25 8.34 10.22 8.08
CA ARG A 25 6.96 10.34 7.57
C ARG A 25 6.72 11.71 6.96
N VAL A 26 6.05 11.73 5.81
CA VAL A 26 5.63 12.93 5.08
C VAL A 26 4.23 12.69 4.54
N GLY A 27 3.28 13.56 4.89
CA GLY A 27 1.87 13.40 4.60
C GLY A 27 1.33 12.01 4.92
N PHE A 28 0.97 11.28 3.87
CA PHE A 28 0.36 9.93 3.94
C PHE A 28 1.35 8.79 3.72
N GLN A 29 2.66 9.06 3.74
CA GLN A 29 3.71 8.08 3.49
C GLN A 29 4.72 8.07 4.63
N TRP A 30 5.19 6.88 4.99
CA TRP A 30 6.27 6.69 5.97
C TRP A 30 7.28 5.66 5.46
N ARG A 31 8.43 5.56 6.12
CA ARG A 31 9.58 4.80 5.63
C ARG A 31 9.26 3.33 5.35
N HIS A 32 8.69 2.60 6.31
CA HIS A 32 8.35 1.19 6.08
C HIS A 32 7.15 1.01 5.15
N TYR A 33 6.29 2.02 4.99
CA TYR A 33 5.18 1.95 4.03
C TYR A 33 5.69 1.76 2.62
N THR A 34 6.66 2.57 2.17
CA THR A 34 7.07 2.58 0.77
C THR A 34 7.51 1.19 0.32
N TRP A 35 8.40 0.52 1.05
CA TRP A 35 8.82 -0.84 0.68
C TRP A 35 7.71 -1.89 0.84
N ASN A 36 6.91 -1.82 1.90
CA ASN A 36 5.80 -2.77 2.08
C ASN A 36 4.75 -2.63 0.97
N HIS A 37 4.46 -1.40 0.55
CA HIS A 37 3.61 -1.10 -0.60
C HIS A 37 4.20 -1.67 -1.89
N THR A 38 5.48 -1.39 -2.21
CA THR A 38 6.17 -1.94 -3.38
C THR A 38 6.03 -3.46 -3.47
N LYS A 39 6.27 -4.18 -2.37
CA LYS A 39 6.12 -5.65 -2.34
C LYS A 39 4.70 -6.11 -2.66
N ARG A 40 3.68 -5.45 -2.08
CA ARG A 40 2.28 -5.84 -2.27
C ARG A 40 1.80 -5.52 -3.68
N VAL A 41 2.13 -4.34 -4.21
CA VAL A 41 1.84 -3.94 -5.60
C VAL A 41 2.49 -4.91 -6.58
N ARG A 42 3.77 -5.24 -6.38
CA ARG A 42 4.46 -6.24 -7.19
C ARG A 42 3.77 -7.61 -7.15
N ALA A 43 3.45 -8.10 -5.97
CA ALA A 43 2.81 -9.41 -5.81
C ALA A 43 1.43 -9.44 -6.49
N MET A 44 0.63 -8.39 -6.30
CA MET A 44 -0.67 -8.25 -6.95
C MET A 44 -0.55 -8.11 -8.46
N GLY A 45 0.38 -7.28 -8.95
CA GLY A 45 0.64 -7.13 -10.39
C GLY A 45 1.02 -8.45 -11.04
N MET A 46 1.87 -9.26 -10.40
CA MET A 46 2.20 -10.60 -10.89
C MET A 46 0.98 -11.53 -10.92
N GLU A 47 0.09 -11.46 -9.92
CA GLU A 47 -1.11 -12.28 -9.89
C GLU A 47 -2.13 -11.88 -10.97
N LEU A 48 -2.43 -10.59 -11.09
CA LEU A 48 -3.26 -10.07 -12.17
C LEU A 48 -2.67 -10.39 -13.54
N GLY A 49 -1.34 -10.30 -13.69
CA GLY A 49 -0.63 -10.73 -14.90
C GLY A 49 -0.90 -12.18 -15.29
N ARG A 50 -0.90 -13.11 -14.33
CA ARG A 50 -1.24 -14.52 -14.61
C ARG A 50 -2.69 -14.68 -15.07
N ARG A 51 -3.61 -13.86 -14.55
CA ARG A 51 -5.05 -13.93 -14.86
C ARG A 51 -5.39 -13.30 -16.21
N GLU A 52 -4.75 -12.19 -16.56
CA GLU A 52 -4.99 -11.43 -17.79
C GLU A 52 -4.07 -11.84 -18.96
N GLY A 53 -3.13 -12.76 -18.71
CA GLY A 53 -2.14 -13.18 -19.72
C GLY A 53 -1.04 -12.17 -19.99
N GLY A 54 -0.75 -11.28 -19.03
CA GLY A 54 0.37 -10.35 -19.08
C GLY A 54 1.72 -11.01 -18.79
N ASP A 55 2.81 -10.35 -19.19
CA ASP A 55 4.17 -10.81 -18.91
C ASP A 55 4.53 -10.58 -17.43
N VAL A 56 4.42 -11.66 -16.65
CA VAL A 56 4.72 -11.67 -15.20
C VAL A 56 6.14 -11.18 -14.90
N LYS A 57 7.11 -11.43 -15.79
CA LYS A 57 8.51 -11.02 -15.56
C LYS A 57 8.67 -9.51 -15.71
N LYS A 58 7.98 -8.90 -16.68
CA LYS A 58 7.94 -7.43 -16.82
C LYS A 58 7.25 -6.79 -15.62
N LEU A 59 6.13 -7.38 -15.18
CA LEU A 59 5.37 -6.91 -14.01
C LEU A 59 6.15 -7.04 -12.70
N GLU A 60 6.95 -8.10 -12.53
CA GLU A 60 7.83 -8.26 -11.37
C GLU A 60 8.86 -7.12 -11.28
N ILE A 61 9.54 -6.82 -12.39
CA ILE A 61 10.54 -5.76 -12.42
C ILE A 61 9.90 -4.38 -12.33
N ALA A 62 8.84 -4.11 -13.10
CA ALA A 62 8.11 -2.84 -13.05
C ALA A 62 7.53 -2.58 -11.65
N GLY A 63 6.87 -3.58 -11.05
CA GLY A 63 6.35 -3.49 -9.70
C GLY A 63 7.43 -3.26 -8.64
N THR A 64 8.65 -3.76 -8.84
CA THR A 64 9.79 -3.47 -7.96
C THR A 64 10.27 -2.02 -8.08
N LEU A 65 10.22 -1.44 -9.28
CA LEU A 65 10.85 -0.15 -9.58
C LEU A 65 9.88 1.04 -9.68
N HIS A 66 8.56 0.81 -9.75
CA HIS A 66 7.59 1.86 -10.10
C HIS A 66 7.68 3.11 -9.22
N ASP A 67 7.91 2.91 -7.93
CA ASP A 67 7.97 3.96 -6.92
C ASP A 67 9.42 4.27 -6.50
N ILE A 68 10.44 3.92 -7.28
CA ILE A 68 11.86 4.08 -6.89
C ILE A 68 12.24 5.54 -6.61
N THR A 69 11.56 6.49 -7.25
CA THR A 69 11.73 7.94 -7.02
C THR A 69 10.65 8.53 -6.11
N LYS A 70 9.76 7.73 -5.52
CA LYS A 70 8.65 8.23 -4.70
C LYS A 70 9.09 9.08 -3.51
N LYS A 71 10.24 8.75 -2.92
CA LYS A 71 10.77 9.47 -1.75
C LYS A 71 11.20 10.91 -2.01
N TYR A 72 11.26 11.34 -3.28
CA TYR A 72 11.41 12.75 -3.64
C TYR A 72 10.12 13.55 -3.42
N ASP A 73 8.95 12.90 -3.36
CA ASP A 73 7.68 13.57 -3.11
C ASP A 73 7.55 13.96 -1.63
N GLY A 74 7.42 15.27 -1.40
CA GLY A 74 7.12 15.88 -0.12
C GLY A 74 5.63 16.05 0.12
N GLU A 75 5.26 17.06 0.92
CA GLU A 75 3.84 17.38 1.14
C GLU A 75 3.15 17.77 -0.18
N ILE A 76 1.86 17.46 -0.30
CA ILE A 76 1.07 17.84 -1.48
C ILE A 76 0.89 19.36 -1.47
N LEU A 77 1.18 20.00 -2.60
CA LEU A 77 1.02 21.45 -2.75
C LEU A 77 -0.46 21.81 -2.81
N ASN A 78 -0.84 22.87 -2.10
CA ASN A 78 -2.18 23.44 -2.16
C ASN A 78 -2.11 24.92 -2.58
N ASP A 79 -3.13 25.39 -3.29
CA ASP A 79 -3.29 26.79 -3.67
C ASP A 79 -3.80 27.65 -2.48
N ALA A 80 -4.01 28.94 -2.73
CA ALA A 80 -4.47 29.88 -1.70
C ALA A 80 -5.87 29.54 -1.14
N ASP A 81 -6.69 28.80 -1.90
CA ASP A 81 -8.04 28.38 -1.52
C ASP A 81 -8.02 26.99 -0.84
N GLY A 82 -6.86 26.36 -0.71
CA GLY A 82 -6.67 25.05 -0.12
C GLY A 82 -6.96 23.88 -1.07
N ASN A 83 -7.11 24.13 -2.37
CA ASN A 83 -7.23 23.07 -3.36
C ASN A 83 -5.86 22.52 -3.76
N ARG A 84 -5.81 21.25 -4.16
CA ARG A 84 -4.55 20.61 -4.61
C ARG A 84 -4.08 21.24 -5.91
N VAL A 85 -2.80 21.60 -5.96
CA VAL A 85 -2.15 22.07 -7.18
C VAL A 85 -1.85 20.88 -8.08
N THR A 86 -2.12 21.04 -9.38
CA THR A 86 -1.85 20.00 -10.39
C THR A 86 -0.97 20.49 -11.52
N SER A 87 -0.29 19.57 -12.21
CA SER A 87 0.31 19.81 -13.53
C SER A 87 -0.78 20.11 -14.57
N GLU A 88 -0.37 20.51 -15.78
CA GLU A 88 -1.28 20.71 -16.92
C GLU A 88 -2.08 19.43 -17.25
N GLN A 89 -1.41 18.28 -17.17
CA GLN A 89 -2.02 16.96 -17.37
C GLN A 89 -2.92 16.56 -16.18
N GLY A 90 -2.86 17.25 -15.05
CA GLY A 90 -3.69 16.95 -13.88
C GLY A 90 -3.05 15.98 -12.88
N PHE A 91 -1.72 15.86 -12.84
CA PHE A 91 -1.02 15.16 -11.75
C PHE A 91 -0.89 16.06 -10.53
N TRP A 92 -1.09 15.54 -9.33
CA TRP A 92 -0.84 16.32 -8.11
C TRP A 92 0.65 16.65 -7.99
N LEU A 93 0.95 17.90 -7.64
CA LEU A 93 2.30 18.35 -7.39
C LEU A 93 2.62 18.27 -5.90
N ASN A 94 3.87 17.93 -5.61
CA ASN A 94 4.40 17.81 -4.27
C ASN A 94 5.58 18.78 -4.09
N GLU A 95 5.82 19.18 -2.84
CA GLU A 95 7.13 19.67 -2.44
C GLU A 95 8.21 18.65 -2.85
N LYS A 96 9.43 19.12 -3.08
CA LYS A 96 10.54 18.23 -3.47
C LYS A 96 11.51 18.06 -2.32
N LEU A 97 11.66 16.81 -1.88
CA LEU A 97 12.58 16.44 -0.81
C LEU A 97 13.93 16.06 -1.40
N LYS A 98 15.00 16.60 -0.82
CA LYS A 98 16.36 16.16 -1.14
C LYS A 98 16.77 14.96 -0.28
N PRO A 99 17.43 13.96 -0.86
CA PRO A 99 17.98 12.87 -0.07
C PRO A 99 19.13 13.40 0.82
N ALA A 100 19.32 12.78 1.99
CA ALA A 100 20.41 13.11 2.92
C ALA A 100 21.70 12.35 2.58
N ARG A 101 21.60 11.34 1.72
CA ARG A 101 22.65 10.41 1.32
C ARG A 101 22.49 10.12 -0.18
N GLU A 102 23.51 9.56 -0.81
CA GLU A 102 23.52 9.30 -2.25
C GLU A 102 23.66 7.81 -2.57
N ASN A 103 23.12 7.40 -3.72
CA ASN A 103 23.43 6.13 -4.38
C ASN A 103 23.34 6.30 -5.91
N ILE A 104 23.25 5.21 -6.67
CA ILE A 104 23.11 5.30 -8.13
C ILE A 104 21.79 5.97 -8.57
N VAL A 105 20.68 5.75 -7.86
CA VAL A 105 19.39 6.37 -8.19
C VAL A 105 19.45 7.88 -8.03
N THR A 106 20.02 8.38 -6.94
CA THR A 106 20.13 9.83 -6.72
C THR A 106 21.04 10.50 -7.74
N ARG A 107 22.15 9.85 -8.10
CA ARG A 107 23.06 10.37 -9.16
C ARG A 107 22.36 10.43 -10.51
N LEU A 108 21.68 9.35 -10.92
CA LEU A 108 20.91 9.34 -12.16
C LEU A 108 19.77 10.37 -12.13
N TYR A 109 19.16 10.61 -10.97
CA TYR A 109 18.10 11.61 -10.85
C TYR A 109 18.62 13.03 -11.14
N ASP A 110 19.82 13.34 -10.66
CA ASP A 110 20.49 14.63 -10.89
C ASP A 110 21.07 14.74 -12.32
N ASP A 111 21.74 13.69 -12.81
CA ASP A 111 22.37 13.65 -14.14
C ASP A 111 21.37 13.84 -15.29
N TYR A 112 20.11 13.45 -15.08
CA TYR A 112 19.02 13.57 -16.05
C TYR A 112 18.04 14.73 -15.74
N ASP A 113 18.39 15.63 -14.81
CA ASP A 113 17.61 16.82 -14.44
C ASP A 113 16.12 16.52 -14.10
N LEU A 114 15.90 15.46 -13.32
CA LEU A 114 14.55 14.93 -13.07
C LEU A 114 13.77 15.68 -11.97
N TYR A 115 14.35 16.74 -11.41
CA TYR A 115 13.85 17.45 -10.21
C TYR A 115 12.40 17.93 -10.31
N ASN A 116 11.97 18.39 -11.49
CA ASN A 116 10.64 18.94 -11.72
C ASN A 116 9.61 17.91 -12.23
N THR A 117 9.96 16.63 -12.25
CA THR A 117 9.07 15.57 -12.76
C THR A 117 8.25 14.93 -11.64
N VAL A 118 7.13 14.31 -12.00
CA VAL A 118 6.36 13.44 -11.10
C VAL A 118 7.07 12.08 -11.00
N HIS A 119 6.92 11.35 -9.89
CA HIS A 119 7.63 10.10 -9.64
C HIS A 119 7.41 9.03 -10.72
N HIS A 120 6.26 8.96 -11.40
CA HIS A 120 6.08 8.03 -12.53
C HIS A 120 7.05 8.26 -13.70
N ASP A 121 7.49 9.51 -13.89
CA ASP A 121 8.20 9.96 -15.08
C ASP A 121 9.69 9.83 -14.80
N SER A 122 10.14 10.44 -13.69
CA SER A 122 11.49 10.16 -13.16
C SER A 122 11.70 8.67 -12.92
N GLY A 123 10.73 7.95 -12.35
CA GLY A 123 10.81 6.51 -12.11
C GLY A 123 11.00 5.72 -13.40
N ALA A 124 10.32 6.08 -14.49
CA ALA A 124 10.48 5.45 -15.80
C ALA A 124 11.89 5.70 -16.39
N VAL A 125 12.38 6.94 -16.32
CA VAL A 125 13.74 7.28 -16.79
C VAL A 125 14.80 6.51 -15.98
N ILE A 126 14.71 6.52 -14.65
CA ILE A 126 15.63 5.79 -13.77
C ILE A 126 15.59 4.29 -14.07
N THR A 127 14.39 3.74 -14.24
CA THR A 127 14.19 2.31 -14.57
C THR A 127 14.91 1.94 -15.86
N GLU A 128 14.75 2.75 -16.91
CA GLU A 128 15.45 2.54 -18.18
C GLU A 128 16.97 2.43 -17.99
N LYS A 129 17.57 3.41 -17.31
CA LYS A 129 19.03 3.47 -17.14
C LYS A 129 19.57 2.33 -16.30
N ILE A 130 18.88 1.98 -15.22
CA ILE A 130 19.24 0.84 -14.39
C ILE A 130 19.20 -0.46 -15.21
N LEU A 131 18.15 -0.70 -15.99
CA LEU A 131 18.00 -1.95 -16.73
C LEU A 131 18.99 -2.07 -17.90
N VAL A 132 19.38 -0.95 -18.53
CA VAL A 132 20.49 -0.91 -19.49
C VAL A 132 21.79 -1.39 -18.83
N ASP A 133 22.11 -0.89 -17.65
CA ASP A 133 23.35 -1.25 -16.93
C ASP A 133 23.38 -2.74 -16.51
N TYR A 134 22.22 -3.32 -16.17
CA TYR A 134 22.09 -4.74 -15.89
C TYR A 134 22.09 -5.64 -17.16
N GLY A 135 22.07 -5.04 -18.35
CA GLY A 135 22.17 -5.74 -19.63
C GLY A 135 20.90 -6.46 -20.04
N PHE A 136 19.73 -5.92 -19.70
CA PHE A 136 18.46 -6.35 -20.31
C PHE A 136 18.40 -5.95 -21.79
N ASP A 137 17.61 -6.66 -22.58
CA ASP A 137 17.38 -6.31 -23.98
C ASP A 137 16.48 -5.08 -24.13
N ALA A 138 16.62 -4.36 -25.25
CA ALA A 138 15.95 -3.09 -25.48
C ALA A 138 14.41 -3.18 -25.44
N ASP A 139 13.84 -4.28 -25.96
CA ASP A 139 12.38 -4.48 -25.99
C ASP A 139 11.84 -4.70 -24.57
N PHE A 140 12.55 -5.46 -23.73
CA PHE A 140 12.21 -5.61 -22.32
C PHE A 140 12.32 -4.28 -21.56
N ILE A 141 13.40 -3.51 -21.80
CA ILE A 141 13.63 -2.21 -21.15
C ILE A 141 12.49 -1.24 -21.47
N GLU A 142 12.15 -1.08 -22.75
CA GLU A 142 11.10 -0.16 -23.16
C GLU A 142 9.73 -0.58 -22.61
N ALA A 143 9.44 -1.89 -22.60
CA ALA A 143 8.20 -2.38 -22.03
C ALA A 143 8.11 -2.08 -20.53
N VAL A 144 9.16 -2.36 -19.74
CA VAL A 144 9.15 -2.08 -18.29
C VAL A 144 9.13 -0.59 -18.00
N ARG A 145 9.87 0.23 -18.75
CA ARG A 145 9.83 1.69 -18.69
C ARG A 145 8.40 2.20 -18.94
N SER A 146 7.73 1.70 -19.97
CA SER A 146 6.35 2.07 -20.29
C SER A 146 5.37 1.70 -19.17
N ILE A 147 5.51 0.51 -18.58
CA ILE A 147 4.68 0.06 -17.45
C ILE A 147 4.88 0.98 -16.24
N VAL A 148 6.14 1.30 -15.89
CA VAL A 148 6.44 2.25 -14.81
C VAL A 148 5.90 3.64 -15.13
N PHE A 149 6.01 4.13 -16.35
CA PHE A 149 5.45 5.44 -16.71
C PHE A 149 3.92 5.47 -16.54
N ALA A 150 3.23 4.38 -16.88
CA ALA A 150 1.78 4.28 -16.89
C ALA A 150 1.13 4.03 -15.51
N HIS A 151 1.90 3.84 -14.43
CA HIS A 151 1.28 3.45 -13.14
C HIS A 151 0.46 4.56 -12.47
N LEU A 152 0.56 5.81 -12.94
CA LEU A 152 -0.33 6.90 -12.53
C LEU A 152 -1.22 7.36 -13.67
N LYS A 153 -2.50 7.61 -13.35
CA LYS A 153 -3.47 8.17 -14.30
C LYS A 153 -3.74 9.65 -13.98
N PRO A 154 -3.44 10.58 -14.91
CA PRO A 154 -3.76 11.99 -14.76
C PRO A 154 -5.26 12.26 -14.78
N ILE A 155 -5.69 13.35 -14.12
CA ILE A 155 -7.10 13.79 -14.10
C ILE A 155 -7.56 14.24 -15.49
N ASN A 156 -6.72 14.95 -16.24
CA ASN A 156 -7.08 15.55 -17.53
C ASN A 156 -6.74 14.63 -18.72
N MET A 157 -6.69 13.32 -18.51
CA MET A 157 -6.39 12.34 -19.55
C MET A 157 -7.46 12.33 -20.65
N THR A 158 -7.04 12.47 -21.91
CA THR A 158 -7.95 12.32 -23.06
C THR A 158 -8.17 10.85 -23.40
N SER A 159 -9.22 10.55 -24.18
CA SER A 159 -9.44 9.19 -24.67
C SER A 159 -8.29 8.70 -25.58
N GLU A 160 -7.68 9.60 -26.36
CA GLU A 160 -6.54 9.25 -27.21
C GLU A 160 -5.30 8.91 -26.37
N ASP A 161 -5.02 9.72 -25.34
CA ASP A 161 -3.92 9.43 -24.40
C ASP A 161 -4.14 8.09 -23.69
N PHE A 162 -5.38 7.80 -23.31
CA PHE A 162 -5.75 6.53 -22.69
C PHE A 162 -5.49 5.35 -23.63
N ASP A 163 -5.97 5.44 -24.88
CA ASP A 163 -5.80 4.38 -25.89
C ASP A 163 -4.33 4.15 -26.25
N ILE A 164 -3.46 5.15 -26.10
CA ILE A 164 -2.01 5.03 -26.29
C ILE A 164 -1.36 4.41 -25.04
N LEU A 165 -1.58 5.01 -23.87
CA LEU A 165 -0.86 4.67 -22.64
C LEU A 165 -1.28 3.32 -22.07
N TYR A 166 -2.57 2.98 -22.16
CA TYR A 166 -3.15 1.77 -21.59
C TYR A 166 -3.48 0.72 -22.65
N LYS A 167 -2.94 0.85 -23.87
CA LYS A 167 -3.05 -0.18 -24.92
C LYS A 167 -2.52 -1.54 -24.46
N ASN A 168 -1.42 -1.52 -23.72
CA ASN A 168 -0.75 -2.72 -23.23
C ASN A 168 -1.39 -3.18 -21.91
N ILE A 169 -1.61 -4.48 -21.79
CA ILE A 169 -2.27 -5.05 -20.62
C ILE A 169 -1.44 -4.85 -19.34
N GLU A 170 -0.12 -4.90 -19.43
CA GLU A 170 0.77 -4.72 -18.28
C GLU A 170 0.69 -3.30 -17.68
N ASN A 171 0.46 -2.29 -18.52
CA ASN A 171 0.27 -0.90 -18.07
C ASN A 171 -1.02 -0.78 -17.25
N GLN A 172 -2.09 -1.44 -17.70
CA GLN A 172 -3.36 -1.50 -16.96
C GLN A 172 -3.22 -2.27 -15.65
N ILE A 173 -2.54 -3.41 -15.68
CA ILE A 173 -2.33 -4.28 -14.50
C ILE A 173 -1.57 -3.54 -13.41
N LEU A 174 -0.45 -2.88 -13.73
CA LEU A 174 0.33 -2.21 -12.69
C LEU A 174 -0.43 -1.01 -12.11
N TYR A 175 -1.12 -0.23 -12.95
CA TYR A 175 -1.99 0.86 -12.49
C TYR A 175 -3.07 0.34 -11.52
N ASP A 176 -3.76 -0.75 -11.88
CA ASP A 176 -4.79 -1.34 -11.03
C ASP A 176 -4.20 -1.84 -9.70
N ALA A 177 -3.08 -2.57 -9.74
CA ALA A 177 -2.42 -3.10 -8.55
C ALA A 177 -1.98 -1.99 -7.59
N ASP A 178 -1.36 -0.92 -8.13
CA ASP A 178 -0.93 0.26 -7.37
C ASP A 178 -2.12 1.03 -6.78
N THR A 179 -3.18 1.22 -7.58
CA THR A 179 -4.39 1.93 -7.15
C THR A 179 -5.16 1.17 -6.08
N MET A 180 -5.21 -0.16 -6.15
CA MET A 180 -5.94 -1.01 -5.21
C MET A 180 -5.30 -1.04 -3.83
N ASP A 181 -3.97 -1.18 -3.73
CA ASP A 181 -3.24 -1.39 -2.48
C ASP A 181 -3.54 -0.35 -1.36
N PRO A 182 -3.58 0.97 -1.64
CA PRO A 182 -3.89 1.97 -0.61
C PRO A 182 -5.40 2.20 -0.40
N ASN A 183 -6.28 1.61 -1.23
CA ASN A 183 -7.69 1.99 -1.29
C ASN A 183 -8.67 0.88 -0.91
N VAL A 184 -8.38 -0.37 -1.24
CA VAL A 184 -9.35 -1.47 -1.18
C VAL A 184 -8.79 -2.66 -0.41
N GLY A 185 -9.61 -3.27 0.43
CA GLY A 185 -9.22 -4.44 1.23
C GLY A 185 -8.51 -4.07 2.53
N TYR A 186 -7.90 -5.08 3.14
CA TYR A 186 -7.29 -4.96 4.48
C TYR A 186 -5.98 -4.17 4.44
N THR A 187 -5.30 -4.14 3.30
CA THR A 187 -4.16 -3.26 3.01
C THR A 187 -4.55 -1.78 3.04
N GLY A 188 -5.68 -1.43 2.40
CA GLY A 188 -6.29 -0.11 2.49
C GLY A 188 -6.74 0.26 3.91
N PHE A 189 -7.32 -0.70 4.66
CA PHE A 189 -7.66 -0.52 6.07
C PHE A 189 -6.43 -0.24 6.94
N PHE A 190 -5.37 -1.05 6.81
CA PHE A 190 -4.10 -0.84 7.54
C PHE A 190 -3.53 0.55 7.26
N ARG A 191 -3.53 0.99 6.00
CA ARG A 191 -3.08 2.34 5.65
C ARG A 191 -4.00 3.40 6.29
N ASN A 192 -5.31 3.21 6.23
CA ASN A 192 -6.29 4.14 6.77
C ASN A 192 -6.10 4.37 8.27
N ILE A 193 -6.02 3.31 9.08
CA ILE A 193 -5.89 3.43 10.53
C ILE A 193 -4.64 4.21 10.93
N HIS A 194 -3.47 3.92 10.34
CA HIS A 194 -2.24 4.62 10.68
C HIS A 194 -2.24 6.09 10.22
N ILE A 195 -2.91 6.42 9.13
CA ILE A 195 -3.11 7.82 8.70
C ILE A 195 -3.98 8.55 9.73
N HIS A 196 -5.16 8.00 10.03
CA HIS A 196 -6.11 8.63 10.94
C HIS A 196 -5.55 8.76 12.35
N ALA A 197 -4.90 7.72 12.86
CA ALA A 197 -4.31 7.71 14.19
C ALA A 197 -3.23 8.76 14.34
N HIS A 198 -2.30 8.84 13.38
CA HIS A 198 -1.23 9.83 13.41
C HIS A 198 -1.78 11.26 13.46
N PHE A 199 -2.71 11.60 12.57
CA PHE A 199 -3.25 12.96 12.52
C PHE A 199 -4.16 13.28 13.72
N ALA A 200 -4.90 12.30 14.25
CA ALA A 200 -5.67 12.49 15.48
C ALA A 200 -4.75 12.79 16.66
N ILE A 201 -3.72 11.96 16.88
CA ILE A 201 -2.76 12.12 17.98
C ILE A 201 -2.00 13.44 17.85
N GLN A 202 -1.57 13.84 16.64
CA GLN A 202 -0.92 15.13 16.45
C GLN A 202 -1.82 16.33 16.78
N ARG A 203 -3.11 16.28 16.43
CA ARG A 203 -4.03 17.41 16.58
C ARG A 203 -4.61 17.52 17.98
N THR A 204 -4.94 16.39 18.61
CA THR A 204 -5.73 16.36 19.85
C THR A 204 -5.01 15.65 20.99
N GLY A 205 -3.85 15.02 20.73
CA GLY A 205 -3.12 14.22 21.70
C GLY A 205 -3.70 12.82 21.92
N LYS A 206 -4.79 12.44 21.22
CA LYS A 206 -5.47 11.15 21.44
C LYS A 206 -6.14 10.61 20.18
N PHE A 207 -6.36 9.29 20.18
CA PHE A 207 -7.15 8.57 19.18
C PHE A 207 -8.43 8.04 19.81
N GLU A 208 -9.58 8.33 19.20
CA GLU A 208 -10.91 7.91 19.68
C GLU A 208 -11.32 6.63 18.95
N LEU A 209 -11.12 5.48 19.59
CA LEU A 209 -11.35 4.15 19.02
C LEU A 209 -12.79 3.99 18.52
N GLU A 210 -13.77 4.29 19.36
CA GLU A 210 -15.18 4.04 19.07
C GLU A 210 -15.66 4.92 17.91
N SER A 211 -15.27 6.19 17.90
CA SER A 211 -15.61 7.12 16.82
C SER A 211 -14.97 6.71 15.49
N TYR A 212 -13.72 6.22 15.53
CA TYR A 212 -13.05 5.69 14.34
C TYR A 212 -13.80 4.48 13.78
N VAL A 213 -14.12 3.49 14.63
CA VAL A 213 -14.82 2.25 14.23
C VAL A 213 -16.21 2.54 13.67
N GLN A 214 -16.97 3.45 14.28
CA GLN A 214 -18.28 3.88 13.79
C GLN A 214 -18.20 4.59 12.43
N GLY A 215 -17.07 5.22 12.11
CA GLY A 215 -16.83 5.88 10.82
C GLY A 215 -16.40 4.94 9.69
N LEU A 216 -15.94 3.72 10.01
CA LEU A 216 -15.39 2.78 9.02
C LEU A 216 -16.35 2.38 7.90
N PRO A 217 -17.66 2.14 8.12
CA PRO A 217 -18.58 1.80 7.03
C PRO A 217 -18.58 2.86 5.92
N ARG A 218 -18.64 4.15 6.29
CA ARG A 218 -18.59 5.26 5.33
C ARG A 218 -17.27 5.27 4.54
N PHE A 219 -16.16 4.95 5.20
CA PHE A 219 -14.87 4.84 4.51
C PHE A 219 -14.90 3.71 3.49
N VAL A 220 -15.35 2.51 3.87
CA VAL A 220 -15.42 1.35 2.96
C VAL A 220 -16.33 1.64 1.77
N ASP A 221 -17.53 2.17 2.00
CA ASP A 221 -18.49 2.45 0.93
C ASP A 221 -18.00 3.56 -0.02
N SER A 222 -17.17 4.49 0.47
CA SER A 222 -16.55 5.52 -0.39
C SER A 222 -15.57 4.94 -1.43
N LYS A 223 -15.24 3.65 -1.35
CA LYS A 223 -14.31 2.97 -2.24
C LYS A 223 -14.96 2.30 -3.45
N ASP A 224 -16.28 2.23 -3.49
CA ASP A 224 -16.99 1.54 -4.58
C ASP A 224 -16.75 2.20 -5.94
N SER A 225 -16.72 3.53 -6.00
CA SER A 225 -16.37 4.26 -7.23
C SER A 225 -14.94 4.00 -7.69
N PHE A 226 -14.01 3.65 -6.79
CA PHE A 226 -12.65 3.26 -7.21
C PHE A 226 -12.68 1.92 -7.93
N VAL A 227 -13.46 0.95 -7.45
CA VAL A 227 -13.59 -0.38 -8.06
C VAL A 227 -14.13 -0.29 -9.48
N GLU A 228 -15.14 0.55 -9.71
CA GLU A 228 -15.74 0.75 -11.03
C GLU A 228 -14.73 1.27 -12.07
N ASN A 229 -13.76 2.06 -11.62
CA ASN A 229 -12.76 2.74 -12.45
C ASN A 229 -11.47 1.93 -12.69
N LEU A 230 -11.36 0.73 -12.13
CA LEU A 230 -10.27 -0.19 -12.47
C LEU A 230 -10.33 -0.59 -13.95
N LEU A 231 -9.18 -0.93 -14.53
CA LEU A 231 -9.03 -1.10 -15.96
C LEU A 231 -9.27 -2.56 -16.39
N THR A 232 -8.75 -3.52 -15.63
CA THR A 232 -8.84 -4.95 -15.94
C THR A 232 -10.02 -5.63 -15.25
N ASN A 233 -10.56 -6.67 -15.87
CA ASN A 233 -11.68 -7.43 -15.31
C ASN A 233 -11.26 -8.23 -14.06
N SER A 234 -10.04 -8.77 -14.05
CA SER A 234 -9.50 -9.46 -12.88
C SER A 234 -9.29 -8.51 -11.70
N ALA A 235 -8.81 -7.28 -11.93
CA ALA A 235 -8.68 -6.30 -10.86
C ALA A 235 -10.04 -5.95 -10.25
N LYS A 236 -11.08 -5.75 -11.09
CA LYS A 236 -12.46 -5.55 -10.62
C LYS A 236 -12.93 -6.70 -9.75
N ASP A 237 -12.80 -7.94 -10.23
CA ASP A 237 -13.19 -9.13 -9.47
C ASP A 237 -12.45 -9.25 -8.11
N VAL A 238 -11.13 -8.99 -8.09
CA VAL A 238 -10.38 -8.99 -6.83
C VAL A 238 -10.82 -7.86 -5.90
N ALA A 239 -11.00 -6.65 -6.43
CA ALA A 239 -11.40 -5.48 -5.66
C ALA A 239 -12.81 -5.61 -5.09
N GLU A 240 -13.76 -6.19 -5.83
CA GLU A 240 -15.12 -6.50 -5.37
C GLU A 240 -15.09 -7.46 -4.17
N LYS A 241 -14.32 -8.55 -4.27
CA LYS A 241 -14.15 -9.52 -3.17
C LYS A 241 -13.50 -8.87 -1.93
N ARG A 242 -12.49 -8.02 -2.14
CA ARG A 242 -11.84 -7.26 -1.07
C ARG A 242 -12.80 -6.27 -0.41
N GLN A 243 -13.67 -5.62 -1.17
CA GLN A 243 -14.71 -4.73 -0.63
C GLN A 243 -15.75 -5.51 0.17
N GLU A 244 -16.20 -6.68 -0.32
CA GLU A 244 -17.11 -7.55 0.44
C GLU A 244 -16.50 -7.96 1.79
N ARG A 245 -15.25 -8.44 1.79
CA ARG A 245 -14.51 -8.75 3.02
C ARG A 245 -14.34 -7.54 3.92
N SER A 246 -14.12 -6.36 3.36
CA SER A 246 -13.99 -5.12 4.13
C SER A 246 -15.31 -4.74 4.81
N ARG A 247 -16.45 -4.87 4.13
CA ARG A 247 -17.78 -4.65 4.73
C ARG A 247 -18.06 -5.63 5.87
N ASN A 248 -17.69 -6.90 5.69
CA ASN A 248 -17.80 -7.90 6.74
C ASN A 248 -16.91 -7.55 7.95
N LEU A 249 -15.66 -7.15 7.71
CA LEU A 249 -14.72 -6.74 8.76
C LEU A 249 -15.24 -5.56 9.56
N VAL A 250 -15.70 -4.48 8.90
CA VAL A 250 -16.18 -3.28 9.61
C VAL A 250 -17.49 -3.54 10.34
N SER A 251 -18.34 -4.43 9.83
CA SER A 251 -19.53 -4.91 10.54
C SER A 251 -19.16 -5.63 11.83
N GLN A 252 -18.19 -6.55 11.77
CA GLN A 252 -17.65 -7.24 12.94
C GLN A 252 -17.05 -6.26 13.96
N MET A 253 -16.24 -5.30 13.53
CA MET A 253 -15.64 -4.29 14.41
C MET A 253 -16.71 -3.41 15.09
N ASN A 254 -17.78 -3.05 14.39
CA ASN A 254 -18.89 -2.31 14.99
C ASN A 254 -19.67 -3.16 16.00
N ALA A 255 -19.93 -4.43 15.69
CA ALA A 255 -20.56 -5.36 16.64
C ALA A 255 -19.69 -5.58 17.89
N GLU A 256 -18.37 -5.53 17.75
CA GLU A 256 -17.45 -5.65 18.89
C GLU A 256 -17.60 -4.52 19.93
N LEU A 257 -18.18 -3.38 19.56
CA LEU A 257 -18.46 -2.28 20.48
C LEU A 257 -19.51 -2.67 21.55
N GLU A 258 -20.37 -3.65 21.30
CA GLU A 258 -21.39 -4.11 22.26
C GLU A 258 -20.77 -4.79 23.49
N ASN A 259 -19.62 -5.46 23.32
CA ASN A 259 -18.83 -6.05 24.41
C ASN A 259 -17.40 -5.51 24.38
N ILE A 260 -17.29 -4.18 24.49
CA ILE A 260 -16.04 -3.45 24.28
C ILE A 260 -14.89 -3.93 25.16
N ASN A 261 -15.16 -4.31 26.42
CA ASN A 261 -14.11 -4.71 27.36
C ASN A 261 -13.43 -6.02 26.94
N ILE A 262 -14.21 -7.02 26.50
CA ILE A 262 -13.65 -8.28 25.96
C ILE A 262 -12.95 -8.00 24.64
N ASN A 263 -13.58 -7.27 23.73
CA ASN A 263 -13.07 -7.13 22.38
C ASN A 263 -11.85 -6.21 22.26
N ARG A 264 -11.70 -5.22 23.15
CA ARG A 264 -10.44 -4.47 23.27
C ARG A 264 -9.26 -5.35 23.72
N LYS A 265 -9.54 -6.37 24.53
CA LYS A 265 -8.50 -7.29 25.00
C LYS A 265 -8.20 -8.42 23.99
N TYR A 266 -9.23 -8.98 23.38
CA TYR A 266 -9.12 -10.25 22.62
C TYR A 266 -9.50 -10.15 21.14
N GLY A 267 -10.18 -9.08 20.73
CA GLY A 267 -10.81 -8.95 19.42
C GLY A 267 -10.12 -7.97 18.47
N LEU A 268 -10.82 -7.63 17.40
CA LEU A 268 -10.39 -6.69 16.36
C LEU A 268 -10.20 -5.26 16.91
N LEU A 269 -10.96 -4.87 17.93
CA LEU A 269 -10.71 -3.59 18.62
C LEU A 269 -9.31 -3.54 19.26
N GLY A 270 -8.86 -4.65 19.86
CA GLY A 270 -7.49 -4.76 20.39
C GLY A 270 -6.42 -4.70 19.29
N VAL A 271 -6.72 -5.23 18.10
CA VAL A 271 -5.85 -5.10 16.91
C VAL A 271 -5.74 -3.65 16.46
N ILE A 272 -6.85 -2.90 16.46
CA ILE A 272 -6.84 -1.46 16.17
C ILE A 272 -5.96 -0.73 17.19
N GLU A 273 -6.12 -0.99 18.49
CA GLU A 273 -5.27 -0.37 19.52
C GLU A 273 -3.79 -0.74 19.36
N TYR A 274 -3.48 -1.97 18.99
CA TYR A 274 -2.12 -2.39 18.65
C TYR A 274 -1.55 -1.62 17.46
N PHE A 275 -2.31 -1.47 16.37
CA PHE A 275 -1.88 -0.64 15.23
C PHE A 275 -1.69 0.82 15.62
N VAL A 276 -2.58 1.39 16.43
CA VAL A 276 -2.47 2.77 16.95
C VAL A 276 -1.28 2.96 17.88
N SER A 277 -0.75 1.90 18.50
CA SER A 277 0.44 2.00 19.35
C SER A 277 1.72 2.37 18.58
N GLU A 278 1.73 2.19 17.25
CA GLU A 278 2.83 2.59 16.36
C GLU A 278 2.32 3.47 15.21
N THR A 279 2.49 4.79 15.34
CA THR A 279 2.04 5.76 14.32
C THR A 279 3.17 6.55 13.67
N ALA A 280 4.42 6.36 14.12
CA ALA A 280 5.56 7.07 13.58
C ALA A 280 6.09 6.36 12.33
N ASP A 281 6.34 5.05 12.43
CA ASP A 281 6.90 4.25 11.34
C ASP A 281 6.33 2.81 11.29
N PRO A 282 5.01 2.64 11.10
CA PRO A 282 4.40 1.32 11.16
C PRO A 282 4.89 0.40 10.05
N ASP A 283 5.32 -0.81 10.42
CA ASP A 283 5.76 -1.83 9.47
C ASP A 283 4.70 -2.93 9.36
N PHE A 284 4.04 -2.96 8.20
CA PHE A 284 3.00 -3.94 7.89
C PHE A 284 3.46 -5.38 8.14
N ALA A 285 4.61 -5.76 7.61
CA ALA A 285 5.08 -7.14 7.66
C ALA A 285 5.43 -7.54 9.09
N TYR A 286 6.09 -6.64 9.82
CA TYR A 286 6.42 -6.84 11.23
C TYR A 286 5.17 -6.94 12.12
N GLN A 287 4.19 -6.03 11.93
CA GLN A 287 2.98 -6.03 12.75
C GLN A 287 2.10 -7.25 12.48
N LEU A 288 1.98 -7.69 11.23
CA LEU A 288 1.31 -8.94 10.88
C LEU A 288 2.00 -10.15 11.51
N ASP A 289 3.34 -10.24 11.42
CA ASP A 289 4.10 -11.33 12.03
C ASP A 289 3.95 -11.34 13.57
N HIS A 290 4.01 -10.18 14.20
CA HIS A 290 3.82 -10.04 15.64
C HIS A 290 2.42 -10.49 16.08
N LEU A 291 1.37 -10.09 15.35
CA LEU A 291 0.00 -10.54 15.65
C LEU A 291 -0.10 -12.06 15.65
N LYS A 292 0.49 -12.72 14.65
CA LYS A 292 0.42 -14.16 14.46
C LYS A 292 1.30 -14.95 15.44
N THR A 293 2.51 -14.46 15.73
CA THR A 293 3.52 -15.24 16.46
C THR A 293 3.63 -14.90 17.94
N LYS A 294 3.07 -13.76 18.36
CA LYS A 294 3.12 -13.29 19.76
C LYS A 294 1.74 -12.96 20.29
N TRP A 295 1.05 -12.00 19.69
CA TRP A 295 -0.18 -11.43 20.24
C TRP A 295 -1.30 -12.48 20.37
N ILE A 296 -1.64 -13.20 19.29
CA ILE A 296 -2.66 -14.26 19.31
C ILE A 296 -2.30 -15.37 20.31
N PRO A 297 -1.10 -16.01 20.25
CA PRO A 297 -0.73 -17.05 21.21
C PRO A 297 -0.76 -16.60 22.68
N ASP A 298 -0.27 -15.40 22.98
CA ASP A 298 -0.25 -14.87 24.35
C ASP A 298 -1.66 -14.66 24.88
N LEU A 299 -2.59 -14.22 24.03
CA LEU A 299 -4.00 -14.05 24.40
C LEU A 299 -4.73 -15.38 24.57
N GLN A 300 -4.47 -16.38 23.72
CA GLN A 300 -5.02 -17.72 23.88
C GLN A 300 -4.62 -18.31 25.23
N LYS A 301 -3.32 -18.20 25.58
CA LYS A 301 -2.82 -18.58 26.90
C LYS A 301 -3.47 -17.77 28.03
N SER A 302 -3.64 -16.46 27.84
CA SER A 302 -4.32 -15.62 28.83
C SER A 302 -5.76 -16.07 29.10
N ILE A 303 -6.51 -16.59 28.12
CA ILE A 303 -7.86 -17.13 28.33
C ILE A 303 -7.82 -18.37 29.23
N GLU A 304 -6.83 -19.24 29.03
CA GLU A 304 -6.63 -20.44 29.84
C GLU A 304 -6.30 -20.09 31.29
N ASP A 305 -5.38 -19.14 31.48
CA ASP A 305 -4.82 -18.74 32.78
C ASP A 305 -5.74 -17.80 33.59
N THR A 306 -6.71 -17.13 32.95
CA THR A 306 -7.61 -16.18 33.61
C THR A 306 -8.90 -16.86 34.08
N VAL A 307 -9.33 -16.54 35.30
CA VAL A 307 -10.66 -16.89 35.81
C VAL A 307 -11.71 -16.02 35.12
N LEU A 308 -12.35 -16.57 34.09
CA LEU A 308 -13.46 -15.98 33.35
C LEU A 308 -14.73 -16.80 33.59
N SER A 309 -15.90 -16.17 33.56
CA SER A 309 -17.15 -16.91 33.47
C SER A 309 -17.21 -17.70 32.16
N GLN A 310 -18.07 -18.72 32.09
CA GLN A 310 -18.23 -19.53 30.87
C GLN A 310 -18.63 -18.67 29.66
N SER A 311 -19.47 -17.65 29.86
CA SER A 311 -19.89 -16.72 28.80
C SER A 311 -18.71 -15.87 28.33
N GLU A 312 -17.98 -15.25 29.26
CA GLU A 312 -16.82 -14.40 28.90
C GLU A 312 -15.72 -15.20 28.21
N ARG A 313 -15.49 -16.45 28.64
CA ARG A 313 -14.53 -17.35 27.98
C ARG A 313 -14.96 -17.66 26.54
N SER A 314 -16.25 -17.91 26.31
CA SER A 314 -16.80 -18.12 24.96
C SER A 314 -16.66 -16.88 24.09
N ASP A 315 -16.97 -15.70 24.63
CA ASP A 315 -16.87 -14.43 23.91
C ASP A 315 -15.42 -14.09 23.56
N ALA A 316 -14.49 -14.30 24.50
CA ALA A 316 -13.06 -14.09 24.29
C ALA A 316 -12.50 -15.04 23.23
N GLN A 317 -12.90 -16.32 23.24
CA GLN A 317 -12.48 -17.27 22.21
C GLN A 317 -12.99 -16.85 20.83
N ALA A 318 -14.28 -16.50 20.72
CA ALA A 318 -14.86 -16.03 19.47
C ALA A 318 -14.17 -14.74 18.96
N ALA A 319 -13.72 -13.87 19.87
CA ALA A 319 -12.96 -12.67 19.53
C ALA A 319 -11.58 -13.01 18.94
N ILE A 320 -10.83 -13.92 19.57
CA ILE A 320 -9.55 -14.38 19.04
C ILE A 320 -9.73 -15.06 17.68
N ASP A 321 -10.76 -15.89 17.52
CA ASP A 321 -11.02 -16.58 16.26
C ASP A 321 -11.21 -15.58 15.11
N ARG A 322 -11.95 -14.47 15.34
CA ARG A 322 -12.07 -13.38 14.37
C ARG A 322 -10.71 -12.76 14.01
N VAL A 323 -9.83 -12.55 15.00
CA VAL A 323 -8.48 -12.01 14.74
C VAL A 323 -7.62 -13.00 13.95
N ILE A 324 -7.74 -14.30 14.20
CA ILE A 324 -7.07 -15.35 13.41
C ILE A 324 -7.51 -15.28 11.95
N PHE A 325 -8.82 -15.24 11.68
CA PHE A 325 -9.33 -15.10 10.31
C PHE A 325 -8.85 -13.79 9.65
N PHE A 326 -8.93 -12.67 10.36
CA PHE A 326 -8.44 -11.38 9.87
C PHE A 326 -6.95 -11.42 9.49
N THR A 327 -6.09 -11.98 10.34
CA THR A 327 -4.64 -12.04 10.08
C THR A 327 -4.29 -13.01 8.95
N GLN A 328 -5.07 -14.07 8.74
CA GLN A 328 -4.92 -14.96 7.59
C GLN A 328 -5.25 -14.25 6.28
N ASP A 329 -6.37 -13.53 6.23
CA ASP A 329 -6.79 -12.77 5.05
C ASP A 329 -5.84 -11.59 4.77
N LEU A 330 -5.37 -10.91 5.82
CA LEU A 330 -4.38 -9.84 5.71
C LEU A 330 -3.06 -10.37 5.12
N GLU A 331 -2.63 -11.57 5.51
CA GLU A 331 -1.46 -12.22 4.94
C GLU A 331 -1.66 -12.62 3.48
N ASN A 332 -2.84 -13.13 3.13
CA ASN A 332 -3.18 -13.46 1.75
C ASN A 332 -3.08 -12.21 0.87
N GLU A 333 -3.70 -11.10 1.29
CA GLU A 333 -3.61 -9.83 0.55
C GLU A 333 -2.18 -9.31 0.45
N TYR A 334 -1.37 -9.44 1.50
CA TYR A 334 0.04 -9.05 1.50
C TYR A 334 0.88 -9.85 0.50
N LYS A 335 0.56 -11.13 0.30
CA LYS A 335 1.23 -12.02 -0.66
C LYS A 335 0.65 -11.92 -2.08
N GLY A 336 -0.33 -11.05 -2.30
CA GLY A 336 -1.04 -10.95 -3.58
C GLY A 336 -1.92 -12.17 -3.88
N LEU A 337 -2.30 -12.94 -2.86
CA LEU A 337 -3.20 -14.08 -2.97
C LEU A 337 -4.66 -13.60 -2.82
N MET A 338 -5.58 -14.35 -3.43
CA MET A 338 -7.02 -14.04 -3.42
C MET A 338 -7.69 -14.35 -2.08
#